data_AF-A0A3L6SSG5-F1
#
_entry.id   AF-A0A3L6SSG5-F1
#
_cell.length_a   1.000
_cell.length_b   1.000
_cell.length_c   1.000
_cell.angle_alpha   90.00
_cell.angle_beta   90.00
_cell.angle_gamma   90.00
#
_symmetry.space_group_name_H-M   'P 1'
#
loop_
_entity.id
_entity.type
_entity.pdbx_description
1 polymer ?
#
loop_
_entity_poly.entity_id
_entity_poly.type
_entity_poly.pdbx_seq_one_letter_code
_entity_poly.pdbx_strand_id
1 'polypeptide(L)'
;MDRALALEVVADEPYIQMFRGFCVGRWRCLTDGHYLPTLLSLLGWGPRNANRTLTYADWKRPQGMHPHTHEAAEVTEDLFRRIREDGGNRCFYNGARNGICILFARKFAPDTLEPLLRLAPKVMGFG
;
A
#
# COMPACT_ATOMS: atom_id res chain seq x y z
N MET A 1 -9.39 -1.26 -5.57
CA MET A 1 -10.07 -0.91 -6.83
C MET A 1 -10.98 -2.07 -7.19
N ASP A 2 -12.28 -1.83 -7.30
CA ASP A 2 -13.21 -2.83 -7.82
C ASP A 2 -13.40 -2.66 -9.33
N ARG A 3 -14.16 -3.57 -9.96
CA ARG A 3 -14.35 -3.57 -11.42
C ARG A 3 -15.03 -2.30 -11.93
N ALA A 4 -16.02 -1.77 -11.21
CA ALA A 4 -16.72 -0.56 -11.63
C ALA A 4 -15.76 0.64 -11.65
N LEU A 5 -14.88 0.77 -10.65
CA LEU A 5 -13.83 1.78 -10.65
C LEU A 5 -12.83 1.59 -11.78
N ALA A 6 -12.40 0.36 -12.04
CA ALA A 6 -11.46 0.10 -13.12
C ALA A 6 -12.02 0.52 -14.48
N LEU A 7 -13.33 0.37 -14.70
CA LEU A 7 -13.97 0.82 -15.94
C LEU A 7 -13.92 2.34 -16.10
N GLU A 8 -14.21 3.11 -15.06
CA GLU A 8 -14.08 4.58 -15.12
C GLU A 8 -12.64 5.02 -15.41
N VAL A 9 -11.67 4.38 -14.77
CA VAL A 9 -10.24 4.68 -14.97
C VAL A 9 -9.80 4.41 -16.41
N VAL A 10 -10.24 3.31 -17.00
CA VAL A 10 -9.86 2.93 -18.37
C VAL A 10 -10.62 3.75 -19.41
N ALA A 11 -11.85 4.16 -19.11
CA ALA A 11 -12.67 5.00 -19.99
C ALA A 11 -12.33 6.50 -19.87
N ASP A 12 -11.62 6.93 -18.83
CA ASP A 12 -11.21 8.33 -18.68
C ASP A 12 -10.24 8.75 -19.78
N GLU A 13 -10.69 9.71 -20.57
CA GLU A 13 -9.92 10.39 -21.60
C GLU A 13 -9.62 11.86 -21.22
N PRO A 14 -10.56 12.69 -20.76
CA PRO A 14 -10.26 14.11 -20.54
C PRO A 14 -9.31 14.34 -19.36
N TYR A 15 -9.47 13.64 -18.24
CA TYR A 15 -8.68 13.92 -17.04
C TYR A 15 -7.27 13.35 -17.16
N ILE A 16 -7.09 12.17 -17.77
CA ILE A 16 -5.75 11.62 -18.02
C ILE A 16 -4.94 12.50 -18.98
N GLN A 17 -5.55 13.13 -20.00
CA GLN A 17 -4.83 14.04 -20.88
C GLN A 17 -4.43 15.34 -20.17
N MET A 18 -5.34 15.92 -19.38
CA MET A 18 -5.00 17.06 -18.54
C MET A 18 -3.87 16.71 -17.57
N PHE A 19 -3.99 15.57 -16.89
CA PHE A 19 -2.97 15.09 -15.97
C PHE A 19 -1.63 14.89 -16.68
N ARG A 20 -1.60 14.34 -17.90
CA ARG A 20 -0.38 14.23 -18.70
C ARG A 20 0.25 15.60 -18.99
N GLY A 21 -0.53 16.59 -19.39
CA GLY A 21 -0.02 17.93 -19.69
C GLY A 21 0.47 18.71 -18.44
N PHE A 22 -0.16 18.50 -17.29
CA PHE A 22 0.14 19.25 -16.06
C PHE A 22 1.01 18.51 -15.05
N CYS A 23 1.20 17.20 -15.16
CA CYS A 23 1.93 16.40 -14.19
C CYS A 23 3.17 15.72 -14.77
N VAL A 24 3.05 15.11 -15.95
CA VAL A 24 4.14 14.29 -16.49
C VAL A 24 5.38 15.16 -16.75
N GLY A 25 6.52 14.73 -16.24
CA GLY A 25 7.79 15.46 -16.33
C GLY A 25 7.95 16.58 -15.29
N ARG A 26 6.96 16.83 -14.43
CA ARG A 26 7.09 17.80 -13.33
C ARG A 26 7.68 17.16 -12.09
N TRP A 27 8.59 17.90 -11.45
CA TRP A 27 9.16 17.49 -10.17
C TRP A 27 8.06 17.22 -9.14
N ARG A 28 8.17 16.10 -8.41
CA ARG A 28 7.20 15.61 -7.40
C ARG A 28 5.82 15.21 -7.91
N CYS A 29 5.57 15.23 -9.22
CA CYS A 29 4.31 14.78 -9.76
C CYS A 29 4.38 13.31 -10.20
N LEU A 30 4.02 12.42 -9.27
CA LEU A 30 4.03 10.96 -9.48
C LEU A 30 2.68 10.51 -10.04
N THR A 31 2.65 10.07 -11.30
CA THR A 31 1.40 9.69 -11.98
C THR A 31 0.65 8.58 -11.27
N ASP A 32 1.36 7.52 -10.90
CA ASP A 32 0.83 6.38 -10.15
C ASP A 32 0.31 6.76 -8.76
N GLY A 33 0.92 7.78 -8.13
CA GLY A 33 0.53 8.28 -6.81
C GLY A 33 -0.62 9.30 -6.79
N HIS A 34 -0.78 10.12 -7.82
CA HIS A 34 -1.72 11.26 -7.79
C HIS A 34 -2.92 11.13 -8.72
N TYR A 35 -2.79 10.46 -9.88
CA TYR A 35 -3.88 10.43 -10.86
C TYR A 35 -5.14 9.75 -10.32
N LEU A 36 -4.99 8.53 -9.78
CA LEU A 36 -6.14 7.76 -9.27
C LEU A 36 -6.88 8.47 -8.12
N PRO A 37 -6.21 9.01 -7.08
CA PRO A 37 -6.89 9.81 -6.05
C PRO A 37 -7.61 11.05 -6.60
N THR A 38 -7.02 11.75 -7.58
CA THR A 38 -7.64 12.92 -8.20
C THR A 38 -8.91 12.53 -8.96
N LEU A 39 -8.85 11.53 -9.84
CA LEU A 39 -10.00 11.07 -10.61
C LEU A 39 -11.14 10.62 -9.68
N LEU A 40 -10.83 9.84 -8.65
CA LEU A 40 -11.80 9.38 -7.66
C LEU A 40 -12.50 10.53 -6.93
N SER A 41 -11.76 11.61 -6.64
CA SER A 41 -12.31 12.80 -5.99
C SER A 41 -13.26 13.55 -6.93
N LEU A 42 -12.89 13.68 -8.21
CA LEU A 42 -13.71 14.33 -9.24
C LEU A 42 -15.01 13.56 -9.54
N LEU A 43 -14.96 12.23 -9.54
CA LEU A 43 -16.13 11.36 -9.72
C LEU A 43 -17.06 11.37 -8.49
N GLY A 44 -16.65 11.97 -7.37
CA GLY A 44 -17.43 11.96 -6.12
C GLY A 44 -17.42 10.60 -5.41
N TRP A 45 -16.44 9.75 -5.70
CA TRP A 45 -16.38 8.37 -5.18
C TRP A 45 -15.64 8.24 -3.85
N GLY A 46 -15.31 9.36 -3.20
CA GLY A 46 -14.72 9.39 -1.86
C GLY A 46 -15.40 8.46 -0.84
N PRO A 47 -16.74 8.41 -0.75
CA PRO A 47 -17.46 7.50 0.17
C PRO A 47 -17.21 6.00 -0.08
N ARG A 48 -16.73 5.62 -1.27
CA ARG A 48 -16.36 4.23 -1.60
C ARG A 48 -14.92 3.88 -1.20
N ASN A 49 -14.13 4.86 -0.75
CA ASN A 49 -12.76 4.66 -0.31
C ASN A 49 -12.74 4.17 1.15
N ALA A 50 -11.99 3.09 1.40
CA ALA A 50 -11.79 2.58 2.75
C ALA A 50 -10.80 3.43 3.60
N ASN A 51 -10.22 4.49 3.02
CA ASN A 51 -9.18 5.34 3.61
C ASN A 51 -7.98 4.55 4.18
N ARG A 52 -7.71 3.38 3.58
CA ARG A 52 -6.63 2.47 3.96
C ARG A 52 -6.16 1.65 2.76
N THR A 53 -4.95 1.11 2.88
CA THR A 53 -4.38 0.13 1.93
C THR A 53 -4.27 -1.24 2.59
N LEU A 54 -4.13 -2.29 1.79
CA LEU A 54 -3.82 -3.65 2.24
C LEU A 54 -2.30 -3.93 2.29
N THR A 55 -1.48 -2.94 1.92
CA THR A 55 -0.03 -3.08 1.85
C THR A 55 0.65 -2.20 2.90
N TYR A 56 1.40 -2.81 3.82
CA TYR A 56 2.24 -2.08 4.76
C TYR A 56 3.46 -1.50 4.07
N ALA A 57 3.78 -0.26 4.38
CA ALA A 57 5.01 0.42 4.01
C ALA A 57 5.50 1.24 5.21
N ASP A 58 6.73 1.01 5.64
CA ASP A 58 7.30 1.71 6.79
C ASP A 58 7.73 3.14 6.41
N TRP A 59 6.82 4.08 6.63
CA TRP A 59 7.07 5.52 6.49
C TRP A 59 7.56 6.18 7.79
N LYS A 60 7.74 5.42 8.88
CA LYS A 60 8.31 5.95 10.14
C LYS A 60 9.82 6.14 10.02
N ARG A 61 10.48 5.40 9.14
CA ARG A 61 11.92 5.48 8.84
C ARG A 61 12.17 5.70 7.34
N PRO A 62 11.69 6.81 6.75
CA PRO A 62 11.73 6.99 5.30
C PRO A 62 13.17 7.12 4.79
N GLN A 63 13.40 6.66 3.56
CA GLN A 63 14.64 6.82 2.81
C GLN A 63 14.37 7.71 1.59
N GLY A 64 14.60 9.01 1.75
CA GLY A 64 14.24 10.00 0.73
C GLY A 64 12.72 10.03 0.48
N MET A 65 12.30 9.88 -0.79
CA MET A 65 10.88 9.83 -1.19
C MET A 65 10.29 8.42 -1.14
N HIS A 66 10.96 7.47 -0.49
CA HIS A 66 10.57 6.08 -0.42
C HIS A 66 10.40 5.60 1.03
N PRO A 67 9.54 4.61 1.28
CA PRO A 67 9.48 3.98 2.59
C PRO A 67 10.77 3.22 2.88
N HIS A 68 10.99 2.90 4.16
CA HIS A 68 12.12 2.10 4.61
C HIS A 68 12.24 0.79 3.83
N THR A 69 13.48 0.40 3.53
CA THR A 69 13.82 -0.93 3.03
C THR A 69 14.32 -1.76 4.21
N HIS A 70 13.57 -2.79 4.59
CA HIS A 70 13.98 -3.74 5.63
C HIS A 70 15.09 -4.64 5.10
N GLU A 71 16.18 -4.70 5.84
CA GLU A 71 17.33 -5.58 5.55
C GLU A 71 17.11 -6.98 6.16
N ALA A 72 17.92 -7.97 5.76
CA ALA A 72 17.82 -9.34 6.26
C ALA A 72 17.80 -9.44 7.80
N ALA A 73 18.57 -8.59 8.48
CA ALA A 73 18.64 -8.55 9.96
C ALA A 73 17.34 -8.08 10.63
N GLU A 74 16.46 -7.38 9.92
CA GLU A 74 15.18 -6.90 10.45
C GLU A 74 14.05 -7.94 10.31
N VAL A 75 14.24 -8.97 9.46
CA VAL A 75 13.25 -10.01 9.20
C VAL A 75 13.10 -10.93 10.42
N THR A 76 12.13 -10.60 11.28
CA THR A 76 11.90 -11.25 12.58
C THR A 76 10.41 -11.53 12.80
N GLU A 77 10.08 -12.53 13.62
CA GLU A 77 8.67 -12.83 13.98
C GLU A 77 7.97 -11.60 14.57
N ASP A 78 8.69 -10.82 15.38
CA ASP A 78 8.19 -9.58 15.98
C ASP A 78 7.91 -8.49 14.95
N LEU A 79 8.73 -8.36 13.90
CA LEU A 79 8.43 -7.44 12.79
C LEU A 79 7.08 -7.82 12.15
N PHE A 80 6.86 -9.10 11.85
CA PHE A 80 5.62 -9.55 11.21
C PHE A 80 4.40 -9.45 12.13
N ARG A 81 4.57 -9.67 13.45
CA ARG A 81 3.51 -9.40 14.43
C ARG A 81 3.09 -7.93 14.37
N ARG A 82 4.06 -7.00 14.38
CA ARG A 82 3.79 -5.56 14.26
C ARG A 82 3.15 -5.18 12.92
N ILE A 83 3.61 -5.75 11.81
CA ILE A 83 3.05 -5.47 10.47
C ILE A 83 1.56 -5.88 10.40
N ARG A 84 1.20 -7.04 10.94
CA ARG A 84 -0.19 -7.54 10.93
C ARG A 84 -1.15 -6.63 11.70
N GLU A 85 -0.66 -6.04 12.78
CA GLU A 85 -1.39 -5.11 13.63
C GLU A 85 -1.30 -3.65 13.16
N ASP A 86 -0.80 -3.40 11.93
CA ASP A 86 -0.54 -2.06 11.40
C ASP A 86 0.25 -1.16 12.38
N GLY A 87 1.29 -1.74 13.01
CA GLY A 87 2.10 -1.05 14.01
C GLY A 87 1.33 -0.64 15.28
N GLY A 88 0.23 -1.35 15.62
CA GLY A 88 -0.59 -1.13 16.81
C GLY A 88 -1.89 -0.38 16.56
N ASN A 89 -2.25 -0.08 15.30
CA ASN A 89 -3.50 0.58 14.98
C ASN A 89 -4.68 -0.39 15.08
N ARG A 90 -5.74 0.06 15.78
CA ARG A 90 -6.99 -0.70 15.89
C ARG A 90 -7.66 -0.73 14.53
N CYS A 91 -7.69 -1.91 13.96
CA CYS A 91 -8.10 -2.13 12.61
C CYS A 91 -9.58 -2.44 12.56
N PHE A 92 -10.34 -1.48 12.05
CA PHE A 92 -11.77 -1.61 11.93
C PHE A 92 -12.16 -1.82 10.48
N TYR A 93 -12.97 -2.83 10.24
CA TYR A 93 -13.62 -3.05 8.96
C TYR A 93 -15.12 -3.13 9.23
N ASN A 94 -15.90 -2.26 8.59
CA ASN A 94 -17.34 -2.12 8.82
C ASN A 94 -17.71 -1.97 10.31
N GLY A 95 -16.90 -1.22 11.08
CA GLY A 95 -17.11 -1.00 12.51
C GLY A 95 -16.72 -2.17 13.43
N ALA A 96 -16.35 -3.33 12.88
CA ALA A 96 -15.86 -4.48 13.64
C ALA A 96 -14.33 -4.50 13.69
N ARG A 97 -13.77 -4.87 14.84
CA ARG A 97 -12.32 -5.05 14.99
C ARG A 97 -11.91 -6.33 14.26
N ASN A 98 -11.24 -6.18 13.14
CA ASN A 98 -10.68 -7.30 12.38
C ASN A 98 -9.19 -7.42 12.69
N GLY A 99 -8.73 -8.62 13.02
CA GLY A 99 -7.34 -8.88 13.41
C GLY A 99 -6.31 -8.79 12.28
N ILE A 100 -6.74 -8.66 11.02
CA ILE A 100 -5.86 -8.64 9.84
C ILE A 100 -6.11 -7.36 9.03
N CYS A 101 -5.11 -6.49 9.01
CA CYS A 101 -5.20 -5.15 8.38
C CYS A 101 -4.50 -5.07 7.05
N ILE A 102 -3.44 -5.85 6.97
CA ILE A 102 -2.43 -5.82 5.94
C ILE A 102 -2.28 -7.24 5.44
N LEU A 103 -2.34 -7.41 4.12
CA LEU A 103 -2.11 -8.68 3.43
C LEU A 103 -0.73 -8.73 2.78
N PHE A 104 -0.16 -7.56 2.47
CA PHE A 104 1.12 -7.43 1.77
C PHE A 104 2.04 -6.48 2.53
N ALA A 105 3.36 -6.62 2.38
CA ALA A 105 4.31 -5.70 2.99
C ALA A 105 5.43 -5.37 2.02
N ARG A 106 5.94 -4.14 2.13
CA ARG A 106 7.12 -3.63 1.44
C ARG A 106 7.84 -2.62 2.35
N LYS A 107 9.10 -2.26 2.11
CA LYS A 107 10.02 -2.74 1.07
C LYS A 107 11.05 -3.64 1.75
N PHE A 108 11.45 -4.72 1.09
CA PHE A 108 12.44 -5.65 1.60
C PHE A 108 13.63 -5.68 0.65
N ALA A 109 14.85 -5.73 1.18
CA ALA A 109 16.07 -5.84 0.38
C ALA A 109 16.17 -7.25 -0.26
N PRO A 110 16.93 -7.42 -1.37
CA PRO A 110 17.03 -8.71 -2.06
C PRO A 110 17.53 -9.87 -1.17
N ASP A 111 18.39 -9.59 -0.19
CA ASP A 111 18.95 -10.57 0.75
C ASP A 111 17.95 -11.08 1.80
N THR A 112 16.76 -10.47 1.87
CA THR A 112 15.69 -10.90 2.80
C THR A 112 14.98 -12.18 2.37
N LEU A 113 15.12 -12.62 1.11
CA LEU A 113 14.36 -13.75 0.57
C LEU A 113 14.48 -15.01 1.41
N GLU A 114 15.71 -15.41 1.76
CA GLU A 114 15.94 -16.62 2.53
C GLU A 114 15.40 -16.52 3.98
N PRO A 115 15.68 -15.44 4.74
CA PRO A 115 15.02 -15.20 6.04
C PRO A 115 13.49 -15.24 5.96
N LEU A 116 12.88 -14.63 4.94
CA LEU A 116 11.43 -14.63 4.74
C LEU A 116 10.88 -16.04 4.53
N LEU A 117 11.53 -16.84 3.69
CA LEU A 117 11.13 -18.23 3.43
C LEU A 117 11.24 -19.11 4.67
N ARG A 118 12.30 -18.93 5.47
CA ARG A 118 12.46 -19.65 6.75
C ARG A 118 11.40 -19.26 7.79
N LEU A 119 10.97 -18.00 7.77
CA LEU A 119 9.99 -17.47 8.72
C LEU A 119 8.55 -17.85 8.34
N ALA A 120 8.25 -17.94 7.04
CA ALA A 120 6.90 -18.07 6.52
C ALA A 120 6.06 -19.19 7.18
N PRO A 121 6.57 -20.43 7.38
CA PRO A 121 5.78 -21.50 8.00
C PRO A 121 5.31 -21.14 9.42
N LYS A 122 6.18 -20.48 10.21
CA LYS A 122 5.90 -20.08 11.59
C LYS A 122 4.85 -18.97 11.68
N VAL A 123 5.02 -17.93 10.86
CA VAL A 123 4.12 -16.76 10.93
C VAL A 123 2.80 -17.01 10.23
N MET A 124 2.77 -17.81 9.16
CA MET A 124 1.57 -18.10 8.38
C MET A 124 0.82 -19.36 8.83
N GLY A 125 1.42 -20.20 9.68
CA GLY A 125 0.74 -21.35 10.30
C GLY A 125 0.56 -22.55 9.37
N PHE A 126 1.50 -22.76 8.44
CA PHE A 126 1.50 -23.91 7.51
C PHE A 126 2.69 -24.87 7.72
N GLY A 127 3.47 -24.66 8.79
CA GLY A 127 4.69 -25.43 9.11
C GLY A 127 4.55 -26.40 10.26
#